data_AF-A0A926FJH0-F1
#
_entry.id   AF-A0A926FJH0-F1
#
_cell.length_a   1.000
_cell.length_b   1.000
_cell.length_c   1.000
_cell.angle_alpha   90.00
_cell.angle_beta   90.00
_cell.angle_gamma   90.00
#
_symmetry.space_group_name_H-M   'P 1'
#
loop_
_entity.id
_entity.type
_entity.pdbx_description
1 polymer ?
#
loop_
_entity_poly.entity_id
_entity_poly.type
_entity_poly.pdbx_seq_one_letter_code
_entity_poly.pdbx_strand_id
1 'polypeptide(L)'
;MLTLDSAFQRIGNALQGMGYVLEKEERPDSPGDRRAFFTSPDMSLRVCWSEKARLLSLQFKSDGEWVDFSRLGFGPQGLEESAVDALVRSVQNEVGETSTDGG
;
A
#
# COMPACT_ATOMS: atom_id res chain seq x y z
N MET A 1 -0.77 13.54 11.94
CA MET A 1 -0.55 13.46 10.48
C MET A 1 0.73 12.72 10.21
N LEU A 2 0.77 11.92 9.16
CA LEU A 2 1.90 11.08 8.80
C LEU A 2 2.71 11.72 7.68
N THR A 3 4.03 11.59 7.80
CA THR A 3 4.94 11.83 6.68
C THR A 3 4.81 10.70 5.65
N LEU A 4 5.31 10.91 4.43
CA LEU A 4 5.36 9.86 3.42
C LEU A 4 6.09 8.61 3.92
N ASP A 5 7.20 8.80 4.65
CA ASP A 5 7.98 7.68 5.16
C ASP A 5 7.24 6.90 6.24
N SER A 6 6.61 7.62 7.18
CA SER A 6 5.78 7.00 8.21
C SER A 6 4.59 6.27 7.62
N ALA A 7 3.98 6.78 6.54
CA ALA A 7 2.90 6.10 5.84
C ALA A 7 3.39 4.80 5.17
N PHE A 8 4.51 4.83 4.45
CA PHE A 8 5.11 3.63 3.85
C PHE A 8 5.48 2.58 4.90
N GLN A 9 6.09 3.00 6.01
CA GLN A 9 6.45 2.10 7.10
C GLN A 9 5.22 1.45 7.73
N ARG A 10 4.15 2.22 7.98
CA ARG A 10 2.94 1.71 8.63
C ARG A 10 2.18 0.73 7.73
N ILE A 11 2.07 1.04 6.44
CA ILE A 11 1.47 0.13 5.45
C ILE A 11 2.36 -1.11 5.28
N GLY A 12 3.67 -0.94 5.15
CA GLY A 12 4.61 -2.05 5.02
C GLY A 12 4.56 -3.01 6.21
N ASN A 13 4.54 -2.48 7.44
CA ASN A 13 4.40 -3.29 8.65
C ASN A 13 3.06 -4.05 8.69
N ALA A 14 1.96 -3.41 8.24
CA ALA A 14 0.67 -4.07 8.18
C ALA A 14 0.65 -5.20 7.14
N LEU A 15 1.20 -4.96 5.94
CA LEU A 15 1.35 -5.97 4.89
C LEU A 15 2.20 -7.15 5.38
N GLN A 16 3.31 -6.88 6.06
CA GLN A 16 4.15 -7.92 6.67
C GLN A 16 3.42 -8.72 7.75
N GLY A 17 2.61 -8.05 8.58
CA GLY A 17 1.73 -8.71 9.55
C GLY A 17 0.70 -9.64 8.92
N MET A 18 0.34 -9.41 7.66
CA MET A 18 -0.54 -10.27 6.86
C MET A 18 0.20 -11.37 6.08
N GLY A 19 1.53 -11.46 6.21
CA GLY A 19 2.35 -12.47 5.53
C GLY A 19 2.89 -12.05 4.16
N TYR A 20 2.76 -10.77 3.78
CA TYR A 20 3.44 -10.25 2.60
C TYR A 20 4.92 -9.95 2.90
N VAL A 21 5.81 -10.31 1.98
CA VAL A 21 7.24 -10.02 2.07
C VAL A 21 7.57 -8.82 1.20
N LEU A 22 8.34 -7.87 1.73
CA LEU A 22 8.88 -6.74 0.96
C LEU A 22 9.98 -7.26 0.02
N GLU A 23 9.72 -7.25 -1.28
CA GLU A 23 10.66 -7.70 -2.32
C GLU A 23 11.63 -6.59 -2.72
N LYS A 24 11.09 -5.38 -2.91
CA LYS A 24 11.86 -4.25 -3.43
C LYS A 24 11.23 -2.94 -3.01
N GLU A 25 12.05 -1.97 -2.62
CA GLU A 25 11.66 -0.58 -2.48
C GLU A 25 12.49 0.31 -3.42
N GLU A 26 11.81 1.01 -4.32
CA GLU A 26 12.35 2.07 -5.15
C GLU A 26 12.16 3.40 -4.43
N ARG A 27 13.19 3.80 -3.67
CA ARG A 27 13.21 5.04 -2.90
C ARG A 27 14.11 6.06 -3.61
N PRO A 28 13.57 7.19 -4.08
CA PRO A 28 14.40 8.20 -4.73
C PRO A 28 15.22 8.98 -3.68
N ASP A 29 16.46 9.36 -4.04
CA ASP A 29 17.35 10.22 -3.23
C ASP A 29 16.88 11.69 -3.14
N SER A 30 15.85 12.06 -3.91
CA SER A 30 15.26 13.40 -3.99
C SER A 30 13.74 13.27 -4.05
N PRO A 31 12.96 14.35 -3.81
CA PRO A 31 11.51 14.29 -3.95
C PRO A 31 11.14 13.72 -5.32
N GLY A 32 10.36 12.65 -5.30
CA GLY A 32 10.02 11.88 -6.49
C GLY A 32 9.12 10.71 -6.14
N ASP A 33 8.71 9.99 -7.17
CA ASP A 33 7.81 8.85 -7.02
C ASP A 33 8.52 7.71 -6.27
N ARG A 34 7.83 7.15 -5.26
CA ARG A 34 8.33 6.04 -4.44
C ARG A 34 7.46 4.82 -4.68
N ARG A 35 8.08 3.64 -4.82
CA ARG A 35 7.35 2.39 -5.00
C ARG A 35 7.89 1.31 -4.07
N ALA A 36 7.02 0.59 -3.38
CA ALA A 36 7.40 -0.57 -2.58
C ALA A 36 6.58 -1.77 -3.04
N PHE A 37 7.26 -2.86 -3.40
CA PHE A 37 6.67 -4.08 -3.93
C PHE A 37 6.67 -5.15 -2.86
N PHE A 38 5.51 -5.77 -2.67
CA PHE A 38 5.26 -6.79 -1.68
C PHE A 38 4.69 -8.02 -2.39
N THR A 39 5.07 -9.21 -1.93
CA THR A 39 4.50 -10.45 -2.48
C THR A 39 4.08 -11.39 -1.36
N SER A 40 2.99 -12.10 -1.59
CA SER A 40 2.60 -13.30 -0.87
C SER A 40 2.52 -14.47 -1.87
N PRO A 41 2.28 -15.71 -1.42
CA PRO A 41 2.11 -16.86 -2.31
C PRO A 41 0.95 -16.70 -3.31
N ASP A 42 -0.07 -15.93 -2.93
CA ASP A 42 -1.32 -15.80 -3.69
C ASP A 42 -1.38 -14.49 -4.50
N MET A 43 -0.81 -13.41 -3.96
CA MET A 43 -1.01 -12.06 -4.51
C MET A 43 0.26 -11.21 -4.43
N SER A 44 0.47 -10.36 -5.44
CA SER A 44 1.47 -9.29 -5.37
C SER A 44 0.81 -7.95 -5.14
N LEU A 45 1.34 -7.16 -4.22
CA LEU A 45 0.92 -5.80 -3.90
C LEU A 45 2.04 -4.80 -4.21
N ARG A 46 1.68 -3.57 -4.54
CA ARG A 46 2.63 -2.45 -4.56
C ARG A 46 2.01 -1.20 -3.97
N VAL A 47 2.79 -0.51 -3.14
CA VAL A 47 2.49 0.82 -2.63
C VAL A 47 3.19 1.82 -3.54
N CYS A 48 2.44 2.72 -4.14
CA CYS A 48 2.93 3.72 -5.09
C CYS A 48 2.63 5.13 -4.57
N TRP A 49 3.68 5.95 -4.46
CA TRP A 49 3.56 7.39 -4.25
C TRP A 49 3.84 8.12 -5.56
N SER A 50 2.93 9.01 -5.92
CA SER A 50 3.15 10.02 -6.95
C SER A 50 3.39 11.38 -6.30
N GLU A 51 4.59 11.92 -6.48
CA GLU A 51 4.95 13.24 -5.92
C GLU A 51 4.14 14.35 -6.59
N LYS A 52 4.09 14.33 -7.93
CA LYS A 52 3.34 15.29 -8.73
C LYS A 52 1.85 15.35 -8.38
N ALA A 53 1.21 14.18 -8.20
CA ALA A 53 -0.20 14.12 -7.84
C ALA A 53 -0.44 14.21 -6.33
N ARG A 54 0.63 14.20 -5.52
CA ARG A 54 0.59 14.03 -4.07
C ARG A 54 -0.33 12.89 -3.65
N LEU A 55 -0.21 11.75 -4.33
CA LEU A 55 -1.14 10.64 -4.21
C LEU A 55 -0.41 9.38 -3.79
N LEU A 56 -0.87 8.76 -2.71
CA LEU A 56 -0.49 7.42 -2.33
C LEU A 56 -1.54 6.46 -2.88
N SER A 57 -1.12 5.35 -3.48
CA SER A 57 -2.01 4.31 -3.99
C SER A 57 -1.49 2.94 -3.59
N LEU A 58 -2.40 2.03 -3.34
CA LEU A 58 -2.12 0.62 -3.18
C LEU A 58 -2.70 -0.11 -4.37
N GLN A 59 -1.92 -0.99 -4.96
CA GLN A 59 -2.29 -1.70 -6.17
C GLN A 59 -1.98 -3.17 -6.00
N PHE A 60 -2.84 -4.04 -6.50
CA PHE A 60 -2.58 -5.48 -6.57
C PHE A 60 -2.35 -5.91 -8.01
N LYS A 61 -1.63 -7.02 -8.16
CA LYS A 61 -1.42 -7.63 -9.46
C LYS A 61 -2.56 -8.61 -9.75
N SER A 62 -3.29 -8.37 -10.83
CA SER A 62 -4.38 -9.21 -11.33
C SER A 62 -4.22 -9.40 -12.83
N ASP A 63 -4.27 -10.65 -13.30
CA ASP A 63 -4.08 -11.00 -14.71
C ASP A 63 -2.80 -10.41 -15.36
N GLY A 64 -1.73 -10.27 -14.57
CA GLY A 64 -0.47 -9.66 -15.03
C GLY A 64 -0.44 -8.14 -15.00
N GLU A 65 -1.57 -7.47 -14.79
CA GLU A 65 -1.69 -6.02 -14.70
C GLU A 65 -1.76 -5.52 -13.26
N TRP A 66 -1.35 -4.28 -13.02
CA TRP A 66 -1.46 -3.64 -11.72
C TRP A 66 -2.75 -2.84 -11.64
N VAL A 67 -3.68 -3.31 -10.81
CA VAL A 67 -4.99 -2.71 -10.61
C VAL A 67 -4.98 -1.89 -9.33
N ASP A 68 -5.56 -0.70 -9.39
CA ASP A 68 -5.63 0.18 -8.24
C ASP A 68 -6.70 -0.30 -7.26
N PHE A 69 -6.28 -0.61 -6.04
CA PHE A 69 -7.17 -1.03 -4.96
C PHE A 69 -7.74 0.19 -4.24
N SER A 70 -6.86 1.11 -3.87
CA SER A 70 -7.24 2.27 -3.07
C SER A 70 -6.22 3.39 -3.19
N ARG A 71 -6.71 4.63 -3.07
CA ARG A 71 -5.94 5.87 -3.26
C ARG A 71 -6.19 6.82 -2.10
N LEU A 72 -5.12 7.43 -1.62
CA LEU A 72 -5.12 8.42 -0.56
C LEU A 72 -4.39 9.68 -1.02
N GLY A 73 -5.10 10.81 -1.04
CA GLY A 73 -4.49 12.12 -1.33
C GLY A 73 -3.73 12.66 -0.11
N PHE A 74 -2.52 13.16 -0.33
CA PHE A 74 -1.80 13.96 0.68
C PHE A 74 -2.28 15.40 0.61
N GLY A 75 -2.97 15.85 1.66
CA GLY A 75 -3.31 17.25 1.85
C GLY A 75 -2.07 18.12 2.11
N PRO A 76 -2.22 19.45 2.16
CA PRO A 76 -1.11 20.38 2.38
C PRO A 76 -0.32 20.07 3.66
N GLN A 77 -0.97 19.52 4.68
CA GLN A 77 -0.39 19.20 5.99
C GLN A 77 0.13 17.75 6.10
N GLY A 78 -0.04 16.92 5.07
CA GLY A 78 0.35 15.51 5.07
C GLY A 78 -0.83 14.55 4.93
N LEU A 79 -0.61 13.28 5.27
CA LEU A 79 -1.66 12.27 5.25
C LEU A 79 -2.27 12.08 6.63
N GLU A 80 -3.59 11.97 6.69
CA GLU A 80 -4.27 11.66 7.94
C GLU A 80 -3.98 10.22 8.37
N GLU A 81 -3.70 10.05 9.65
CA GLU A 81 -3.40 8.72 10.19
C GLU A 81 -4.57 7.76 10.01
N SER A 82 -5.80 8.25 10.24
CA SER A 82 -7.04 7.49 10.05
C SER A 82 -7.24 7.06 8.59
N ALA A 83 -6.72 7.80 7.62
CA ALA A 83 -6.82 7.43 6.21
C ALA A 83 -5.89 6.24 5.87
N VAL A 84 -4.69 6.21 6.47
CA VAL A 84 -3.78 5.05 6.36
C VAL A 84 -4.35 3.83 7.06
N ASP A 85 -4.93 4.01 8.24
CA ASP A 85 -5.54 2.93 9.00
C ASP A 85 -6.74 2.33 8.24
N ALA A 86 -7.59 3.18 7.66
CA ALA A 86 -8.69 2.75 6.80
C ALA A 86 -8.19 1.95 5.58
N LEU A 87 -7.12 2.40 4.92
CA LEU A 87 -6.50 1.68 3.80
C LEU A 87 -6.01 0.29 4.23
N VAL A 88 -5.27 0.22 5.34
CA VAL A 88 -4.77 -1.06 5.88
C VAL A 88 -5.92 -2.00 6.20
N ARG A 89 -6.98 -1.48 6.83
CA ARG A 89 -8.17 -2.26 7.17
C ARG A 89 -8.93 -2.77 5.93
N SER A 90 -9.01 -1.97 4.87
CA SER A 90 -9.60 -2.41 3.60
C SER A 90 -8.83 -3.58 2.99
N VAL A 91 -7.50 -3.54 3.03
CA VAL A 91 -6.67 -4.68 2.54
C VAL A 91 -6.88 -5.91 3.40
N GLN A 92 -6.92 -5.74 4.73
CA GLN A 92 -7.18 -6.83 5.66
C GLN A 92 -8.52 -7.51 5.41
N ASN A 93 -9.57 -6.73 5.15
CA ASN A 93 -10.88 -7.28 4.81
C ASN A 93 -10.85 -8.05 3.47
N GLU A 94 -10.29 -7.48 2.41
CA GLU A 94 -10.28 -8.17 1.11
C GLU A 94 -9.45 -9.46 1.11
N VAL A 95 -8.30 -9.47 1.82
CA VAL A 95 -7.47 -10.67 2.00
C VAL A 95 -8.10 -11.67 2.98
N GLY A 96 -8.86 -11.20 3.98
CA GLY A 96 -9.57 -12.06 4.93
C GLY A 96 -10.83 -12.71 4.35
N GLU A 97 -11.57 -11.99 3.52
CA GLU A 97 -12.80 -12.47 2.87
C GLU A 97 -12.50 -13.53 1.81
N THR A 98 -11.39 -13.43 1.09
CA THR A 98 -10.93 -14.47 0.15
C THR A 98 -10.50 -15.78 0.82
N SER A 99 -10.24 -15.76 2.13
CA SER A 99 -9.87 -16.95 2.92
C SER A 99 -11.06 -17.66 3.60
N THR A 100 -12.29 -17.13 3.50
CA THR A 100 -13.46 -17.62 4.26
C THR A 100 -14.61 -18.15 3.38
N ASP A 101 -14.35 -18.57 2.13
CA ASP A 101 -15.31 -19.32 1.32
C ASP A 101 -14.75 -20.72 1.00
N GLY A 102 -14.84 -21.60 1.99
CA GLY A 102 -14.28 -22.95 1.93
C GLY A 102 -14.61 -23.76 3.18
N GLY A 103 -15.89 -23.80 3.55
CA GLY A 103 -16.44 -24.64 4.62
C GLY A 103 -17.66 -25.40 4.15
#